data_AF-A0A965MXL1-F1
#
_entry.id   AF-A0A965MXL1-F1
#
_cell.length_a   1.000
_cell.length_b   1.000
_cell.length_c   1.000
_cell.angle_alpha   90.00
_cell.angle_beta   90.00
_cell.angle_gamma   90.00
#
_symmetry.space_group_name_H-M   'P 1'
#
loop_
_entity.id
_entity.type
_entity.pdbx_description
1 polymer ?
#
loop_
_entity_poly.entity_id
_entity_poly.type
_entity_poly.pdbx_seq_one_letter_code
_entity_poly.pdbx_strand_id
1 'polypeptide(L)'
;MKSLLRRPVVHQAVDYAVGFALASAAVRSGDQAVLAVAAVIVIASTAMFDGPLAAFRVFPTTAHRVVDVALSIAAVAVAVGMDTSAATRLSLLGAAAVLTFMSVRFGHGIRETRT
;
A
#
# COMPACT_ATOMS: atom_id res chain seq x y z
N MET A 1 -1.76 19.98 15.52
CA MET A 1 -2.46 19.70 14.25
C MET A 1 -1.57 19.77 13.00
N LYS A 2 -0.65 20.73 12.85
CA LYS A 2 0.26 20.81 11.66
C LYS A 2 1.19 19.60 11.45
N SER A 3 1.39 18.74 12.46
CA SER A 3 2.22 17.54 12.37
C SER A 3 1.58 16.39 11.56
N LEU A 4 0.25 16.31 11.51
CA LEU A 4 -0.48 15.22 10.85
C LEU A 4 -0.54 15.36 9.31
N LEU A 5 -0.39 16.59 8.80
CA LEU A 5 -0.36 16.88 7.35
C LEU A 5 1.05 16.73 6.75
N ARG A 6 2.01 16.20 7.51
CA ARG A 6 3.34 15.91 6.98
C ARG A 6 3.23 14.78 5.96
N ARG A 7 3.88 14.98 4.80
CA ARG A 7 3.91 14.02 3.68
C ARG A 7 4.07 12.55 4.09
N PRO A 8 5.05 12.16 4.95
CA PRO A 8 5.21 10.75 5.32
C PRO A 8 4.07 10.20 6.18
N VAL A 9 3.38 11.03 6.97
CA VAL A 9 2.20 10.62 7.75
C VAL A 9 1.04 10.30 6.80
N VAL A 10 0.81 11.19 5.82
CA VAL A 10 -0.27 11.00 4.83
C VAL A 10 -0.01 9.76 3.98
N HIS A 11 1.24 9.53 3.57
CA HIS A 11 1.63 8.33 2.81
C HIS A 11 1.27 7.04 3.56
N GLN A 12 1.81 6.87 4.77
CA GLN A 12 1.55 5.66 5.55
C GLN A 12 0.08 5.51 5.96
N ALA A 13 -0.61 6.62 6.26
CA ALA A 13 -2.03 6.56 6.59
C ALA A 13 -2.87 6.07 5.41
N VAL A 14 -2.55 6.51 4.19
CA VAL A 14 -3.23 6.06 2.96
C VAL A 14 -2.91 4.59 2.68
N ASP A 15 -1.66 4.16 2.82
CA ASP A 15 -1.31 2.75 2.55
C ASP A 15 -2.00 1.79 3.54
N TYR A 16 -2.06 2.16 4.84
CA TYR A 16 -2.88 1.42 5.79
C TYR A 16 -4.35 1.42 5.42
N ALA A 17 -4.91 2.56 4.98
CA ALA A 17 -6.30 2.62 4.55
C ALA A 17 -6.57 1.69 3.35
N VAL A 18 -5.64 1.61 2.39
CA VAL A 18 -5.71 0.65 1.27
C VAL A 18 -5.68 -0.79 1.79
N GLY A 19 -4.73 -1.12 2.66
CA GLY A 19 -4.62 -2.45 3.26
C GLY A 19 -5.89 -2.88 4.01
N PHE A 20 -6.44 -2.01 4.85
CA PHE A 20 -7.69 -2.29 5.58
C PHE A 20 -8.92 -2.31 4.67
N ALA A 21 -8.96 -1.50 3.61
CA ALA A 21 -10.02 -1.57 2.60
C ALA A 21 -10.00 -2.93 1.88
N LEU A 22 -8.83 -3.44 1.51
CA LEU A 22 -8.68 -4.79 0.94
C LEU A 22 -9.11 -5.87 1.93
N ALA A 23 -8.73 -5.76 3.21
CA ALA A 23 -9.17 -6.70 4.25
C ALA A 23 -10.70 -6.69 4.40
N SER A 24 -11.32 -5.51 4.39
CA SER A 24 -12.78 -5.36 4.44
C SER A 24 -13.49 -5.90 3.19
N ALA A 25 -12.87 -5.77 2.02
CA ALA A 25 -13.36 -6.36 0.78
C ALA A 25 -13.25 -7.89 0.82
N ALA A 26 -12.18 -8.44 1.39
CA ALA A 26 -11.97 -9.88 1.52
C ALA A 26 -13.11 -10.57 2.28
N VAL A 27 -13.59 -9.97 3.38
CA VAL A 27 -14.68 -10.53 4.21
C VAL A 27 -15.99 -10.74 3.42
N ARG A 28 -16.19 -10.02 2.33
CA ARG A 28 -17.43 -10.05 1.53
C ARG A 28 -17.24 -10.68 0.15
N SER A 29 -16.03 -11.13 -0.19
CA SER A 29 -15.69 -11.61 -1.52
C SER A 29 -15.64 -13.15 -1.57
N GLY A 30 -16.04 -13.72 -2.71
CA GLY A 30 -15.77 -15.13 -3.03
C GLY A 30 -14.28 -15.43 -3.23
N ASP A 31 -13.47 -14.41 -3.54
CA ASP A 31 -12.00 -14.51 -3.70
C ASP A 31 -11.27 -14.09 -2.42
N GLN A 32 -11.80 -14.47 -1.25
CA GLN A 32 -11.33 -14.01 0.06
C GLN A 32 -9.82 -14.15 0.25
N ALA A 33 -9.23 -15.28 -0.17
CA ALA A 33 -7.81 -15.53 -0.01
C ALA A 33 -6.94 -14.50 -0.77
N VAL A 34 -7.33 -14.15 -2.01
CA VAL A 34 -6.58 -13.20 -2.84
C VAL A 34 -6.53 -11.82 -2.19
N LEU A 35 -7.70 -11.32 -1.76
CA LEU A 35 -7.80 -10.01 -1.13
C LEU A 35 -7.17 -9.98 0.27
N ALA A 36 -7.31 -11.05 1.06
CA ALA A 36 -6.69 -11.13 2.38
C ALA A 36 -5.16 -11.13 2.30
N VAL A 37 -4.58 -11.91 1.38
CA VAL A 37 -3.13 -11.92 1.17
C VAL A 37 -2.64 -10.55 0.72
N ALA A 38 -3.31 -9.92 -0.25
CA ALA A 38 -2.98 -8.57 -0.69
C ALA A 38 -3.05 -7.55 0.46
N ALA A 39 -4.10 -7.61 1.28
CA ALA A 39 -4.25 -6.76 2.45
C ALA A 39 -3.11 -6.92 3.46
N VAL A 40 -2.77 -8.16 3.82
CA VAL A 40 -1.68 -8.46 4.76
C VAL A 40 -0.35 -7.94 4.23
N ILE A 41 -0.05 -8.16 2.95
CA ILE A 41 1.21 -7.69 2.35
C ILE A 41 1.30 -6.16 2.39
N VAL A 42 0.23 -5.44 2.03
CA VAL A 42 0.22 -3.97 2.05
C VAL A 42 0.40 -3.45 3.48
N ILE A 43 -0.37 -3.97 4.44
CA ILE A 43 -0.28 -3.56 5.85
C ILE A 43 1.12 -3.85 6.41
N ALA A 44 1.65 -5.03 6.14
CA ALA A 44 2.98 -5.43 6.61
C ALA A 44 4.06 -4.53 6.01
N SER A 45 3.98 -4.21 4.72
CA SER A 45 4.89 -3.26 4.07
C SER A 45 4.89 -1.93 4.83
N THR A 46 3.73 -1.28 4.96
CA THR A 46 3.60 0.00 5.66
C THR A 46 4.08 -0.06 7.11
N ALA A 47 3.86 -1.18 7.79
CA ALA A 47 4.29 -1.38 9.16
C ALA A 47 5.80 -1.53 9.31
N MET A 48 6.51 -2.08 8.31
CA MET A 48 7.93 -2.43 8.37
C MET A 48 8.90 -1.33 7.91
N PHE A 49 8.44 -0.36 7.11
CA PHE A 49 9.29 0.71 6.59
C PHE A 49 9.30 1.93 7.51
N ASP A 50 10.48 2.52 7.70
CA ASP A 50 10.69 3.70 8.53
C ASP A 50 9.70 4.82 8.21
N GLY A 51 9.11 5.39 9.25
CA GLY A 51 8.13 6.47 9.11
C GLY A 51 7.39 6.76 10.40
N PRO A 52 6.62 7.86 10.42
CA PRO A 52 5.91 8.32 11.62
C PRO A 52 4.83 7.36 12.12
N LEU A 53 4.26 6.51 11.25
CA LEU A 53 3.24 5.50 11.55
C LEU A 53 3.75 4.06 11.40
N ALA A 54 5.07 3.88 11.27
CA ALA A 54 5.69 2.56 11.22
C ALA A 54 5.55 1.85 12.58
N ALA A 55 5.11 0.58 12.56
CA ALA A 55 5.03 -0.24 13.77
C ALA A 55 6.39 -0.89 14.07
N PHE A 56 7.07 -1.36 13.03
CA PHE A 56 8.35 -2.05 13.07
C PHE A 56 9.32 -1.30 12.15
N ARG A 57 10.28 -0.59 12.71
CA ARG A 57 11.24 0.24 11.95
C ARG A 57 12.40 -0.60 11.41
N VAL A 58 12.06 -1.53 10.51
CA VAL A 58 12.98 -2.60 10.07
C VAL A 58 13.74 -2.18 8.81
N PHE A 59 13.07 -1.50 7.88
CA PHE A 59 13.63 -1.15 6.58
C PHE A 59 13.69 0.37 6.35
N PRO A 60 14.71 0.86 5.63
CA PRO A 60 14.87 2.28 5.37
C PRO A 60 13.80 2.81 4.41
N THR A 61 13.46 4.08 4.59
CA THR A 61 12.44 4.78 3.78
C THR A 61 12.65 4.72 2.27
N THR A 62 13.91 4.65 1.81
CA THR A 62 14.26 4.62 0.38
C THR A 62 13.74 3.36 -0.32
N ALA A 63 13.69 2.24 0.39
CA ALA A 63 13.21 0.98 -0.16
C ALA A 63 11.67 0.91 -0.23
N HIS A 64 10.96 1.66 0.62
CA HIS A 64 9.49 1.65 0.68
C HIS A 64 8.85 1.99 -0.67
N ARG A 65 9.37 2.99 -1.39
CA ARG A 65 8.85 3.39 -2.71
C ARG A 65 8.93 2.26 -3.72
N VAL A 66 10.06 1.55 -3.74
CA VAL A 66 10.27 0.44 -4.69
C VAL A 66 9.28 -0.68 -4.38
N VAL A 67 9.05 -0.95 -3.09
CA VAL A 67 8.06 -1.93 -2.66
C VAL A 67 6.65 -1.51 -3.05
N ASP A 68 6.22 -0.27 -2.83
CA ASP A 68 4.86 0.17 -3.19
C ASP A 68 4.59 0.05 -4.70
N VAL A 69 5.59 0.37 -5.53
CA VAL A 69 5.51 0.17 -6.99
C VAL A 69 5.41 -1.32 -7.32
N ALA A 70 6.24 -2.16 -6.69
CA ALA A 70 6.20 -3.61 -6.90
C ALA A 70 4.84 -4.20 -6.49
N LEU A 71 4.27 -3.76 -5.36
CA LEU A 71 2.95 -4.18 -4.90
C LEU A 71 1.84 -3.73 -5.86
N SER A 72 1.94 -2.52 -6.41
CA SER A 72 1.01 -2.03 -7.42
C SER A 72 1.05 -2.89 -8.68
N ILE A 73 2.24 -3.19 -9.20
CA ILE A 73 2.43 -4.07 -10.37
C ILE A 73 1.88 -5.47 -10.08
N ALA A 74 2.18 -6.03 -8.91
CA ALA A 74 1.68 -7.34 -8.51
C ALA A 74 0.14 -7.36 -8.43
N ALA A 75 -0.48 -6.34 -7.86
CA ALA A 75 -1.93 -6.22 -7.81
C ALA A 75 -2.57 -6.15 -9.20
N VAL A 76 -1.96 -5.41 -10.15
CA VAL A 76 -2.41 -5.40 -11.55
C VAL A 76 -2.24 -6.76 -12.21
N ALA A 77 -1.09 -7.40 -12.01
CA ALA A 77 -0.81 -8.73 -12.56
C ALA A 77 -1.81 -9.77 -12.07
N VAL A 78 -2.17 -9.76 -10.78
CA VAL A 78 -3.20 -10.63 -10.21
C VAL A 78 -4.57 -10.31 -10.80
N ALA A 79 -4.95 -9.02 -10.87
CA ALA A 79 -6.26 -8.61 -11.38
C ALA A 79 -6.50 -9.02 -12.85
N VAL A 80 -5.44 -8.99 -13.68
CA VAL A 80 -5.51 -9.34 -15.10
C VAL A 80 -5.24 -10.81 -15.36
N GLY A 81 -4.34 -11.43 -14.59
CA GLY A 81 -3.83 -12.79 -14.82
C GLY A 81 -4.60 -13.90 -14.11
N MET A 82 -5.41 -13.58 -13.09
CA MET A 82 -6.22 -14.57 -12.38
C MET A 82 -7.71 -14.46 -12.73
N ASP A 83 -8.39 -15.61 -12.71
CA ASP A 83 -9.85 -15.64 -12.78
C ASP A 83 -10.42 -15.30 -11.41
N THR A 84 -10.81 -14.03 -11.24
CA THR A 84 -11.37 -13.48 -10.01
C THR A 84 -12.60 -12.69 -10.35
N SER A 85 -13.52 -12.55 -9.40
CA SER A 85 -14.72 -11.74 -9.58
C SER A 85 -14.40 -10.29 -9.98
N ALA A 86 -15.33 -9.63 -10.68
CA ALA A 86 -15.18 -8.23 -11.07
C ALA A 86 -14.94 -7.30 -9.87
N ALA A 87 -15.58 -7.58 -8.72
CA ALA A 87 -15.39 -6.81 -7.49
C ALA A 87 -13.97 -6.96 -6.93
N THR A 88 -13.41 -8.16 -6.92
CA THR A 88 -12.01 -8.42 -6.54
C THR A 88 -11.04 -7.72 -7.47
N ARG A 89 -11.24 -7.82 -8.80
CA ARG A 89 -10.42 -7.10 -9.79
C ARG A 89 -10.45 -5.60 -9.56
N LEU A 90 -11.63 -5.03 -9.33
CA LEU A 90 -11.76 -3.60 -9.08
C LEU A 90 -11.07 -3.17 -7.78
N SER A 91 -11.14 -4.00 -6.74
CA SER A 91 -10.45 -3.73 -5.46
C SER A 91 -8.94 -3.73 -5.63
N LEU A 92 -8.38 -4.70 -6.36
CA LEU A 92 -6.95 -4.80 -6.65
C LEU A 92 -6.46 -3.65 -7.54
N LEU A 93 -7.20 -3.32 -8.60
CA LEU A 93 -6.87 -2.19 -9.48
C LEU A 93 -6.98 -0.85 -8.75
N GLY A 94 -7.98 -0.69 -7.87
CA GLY A 94 -8.12 0.48 -7.01
C GLY A 94 -6.93 0.63 -6.05
N ALA A 95 -6.54 -0.45 -5.38
CA ALA A 95 -5.34 -0.48 -4.54
C ALA A 95 -4.08 -0.15 -5.34
N ALA A 96 -3.90 -0.76 -6.51
CA ALA A 96 -2.76 -0.52 -7.40
C ALA A 96 -2.69 0.96 -7.82
N ALA A 97 -3.82 1.56 -8.17
CA ALA A 97 -3.89 2.97 -8.56
C ALA A 97 -3.48 3.90 -7.42
N VAL A 98 -3.97 3.65 -6.20
CA VAL A 98 -3.60 4.46 -5.03
C VAL A 98 -2.12 4.28 -4.68
N LEU A 99 -1.61 3.05 -4.60
CA LEU A 99 -0.20 2.79 -4.29
C LEU A 99 0.74 3.43 -5.32
N THR A 100 0.43 3.33 -6.61
CA THR A 100 1.20 4.01 -7.66
C THR A 100 1.10 5.53 -7.53
N PHE A 101 -0.09 6.07 -7.31
CA PHE A 101 -0.26 7.52 -7.11
C PHE A 101 0.58 8.02 -5.94
N MET A 102 0.53 7.34 -4.79
CA MET A 102 1.32 7.70 -3.61
C MET A 102 2.81 7.60 -3.90
N SER A 103 3.25 6.52 -4.57
CA SER A 103 4.64 6.32 -4.99
C SER A 103 5.15 7.41 -5.91
N VAL A 104 4.36 7.88 -6.88
CA VAL A 104 4.79 8.93 -7.82
C VAL A 104 4.72 10.31 -7.17
N ARG A 105 3.61 10.61 -6.48
CA ARG A 105 3.33 11.93 -5.91
C ARG A 105 4.25 12.27 -4.74
N PHE A 106 4.62 11.28 -3.94
CA PHE A 106 5.41 11.45 -2.71
C PHE A 106 6.80 10.80 -2.80
N GLY A 107 7.07 9.91 -3.76
CA GLY A 107 8.34 9.16 -3.85
C GLY A 107 9.58 9.94 -4.28
N HIS A 108 9.46 11.22 -4.70
CA HIS A 108 10.62 12.10 -4.92
C HIS A 108 10.97 12.95 -3.69
N GLY A 109 10.19 12.85 -2.61
CA GLY A 109 10.22 13.77 -1.47
C GLY A 109 10.83 13.23 -0.19
N ILE A 110 11.24 11.95 -0.13
CA ILE A 110 11.94 11.40 1.02
C ILE A 110 13.45 11.61 0.87
N ARG A 111 13.86 12.86 0.67
CA ARG A 111 15.20 13.25 1.10
C ARG A 111 15.05 13.62 2.56
N GLU A 112 15.40 12.69 3.45
CA GLU A 112 15.94 13.14 4.72
C GLU A 112 17.14 14.01 4.35
N THR A 113 17.03 15.31 4.65
CA THR A 113 18.21 16.12 4.91
C THR A 113 18.93 15.45 6.07
N ARG A 114 19.75 14.44 5.78
CA ARG A 114 20.82 14.06 6.68
C ARG A 114 21.84 15.19 6.62
N THR A 115 21.96 15.82 7.78
CA THR A 115 23.04 16.72 8.22
C THR A 115 24.40 16.31 7.69
#